data_AF-A0AA39REI3-F1
#
_entry.id   AF-A0AA39REI3-F1
#
_cell.length_a   1.000
_cell.length_b   1.000
_cell.length_c   1.000
_cell.angle_alpha   90.00
_cell.angle_beta   90.00
_cell.angle_gamma   90.00
#
_symmetry.space_group_name_H-M   'P 1'
#
loop_
_entity.id
_entity.type
_entity.pdbx_description
1 polymer ?
#
loop_
_entity_poly.entity_id
_entity_poly.type
_entity_poly.pdbx_seq_one_letter_code
_entity_poly.pdbx_strand_id
1 'polypeptide(L)'
;MADDLCFFSKDTFSLKSPKKSPLVLRMIVLMFAMVCGVYICSICLKQIGTRTTNEFLNVEEPQRPCPEPNIEPWEIPYVHYPKPKTYSRDECACNPVRYFAILSMQRSGSGWFETLLNNHTNISSNGEIFSVKVRRSNISSIVETLDTIYNLDWLSSASKNECTAAVGLKWMLNQGLLQHHEEIVEYFRTRGVSAIFLFRRNLLRRMISVLANSYDRDAKLLNGTHKSHVHSPHEAEILARYKPLINATLLIRDLKQVEETQTKALEYFKSTRHIILYYEDILKNSSVRQTIKNRKLIFHAFF
;
A
#
# COMPACT_ATOMS: atom_id res chain seq x y z
N MET A 1 1.51 -12.46 -100.00
CA MET A 1 0.32 -13.31 -99.81
C MET A 1 0.81 -14.73 -99.58
N ALA A 2 0.26 -15.41 -98.56
CA ALA A 2 0.03 -16.86 -98.40
C ALA A 2 0.96 -17.84 -99.16
N ASP A 3 1.50 -18.93 -98.62
CA ASP A 3 1.29 -19.69 -97.39
C ASP A 3 2.47 -20.68 -97.25
N ASP A 4 2.63 -21.20 -96.03
CA ASP A 4 2.94 -22.60 -95.70
C ASP A 4 4.30 -23.31 -95.88
N LEU A 5 4.64 -23.95 -94.74
CA LEU A 5 5.07 -25.35 -94.51
C LEU A 5 6.53 -25.82 -94.73
N CYS A 6 7.14 -26.12 -93.57
CA CYS A 6 7.88 -27.34 -93.20
C CYS A 6 9.10 -27.81 -94.03
N PHE A 7 10.29 -27.87 -93.41
CA PHE A 7 10.85 -29.11 -92.83
C PHE A 7 12.22 -28.89 -92.13
N PHE A 8 12.36 -29.63 -91.03
CA PHE A 8 13.55 -30.02 -90.25
C PHE A 8 14.93 -30.04 -90.94
N SER A 9 15.98 -29.60 -90.20
CA SER A 9 17.01 -30.51 -89.66
C SER A 9 18.01 -29.82 -88.72
N LYS A 10 17.99 -30.26 -87.46
CA LYS A 10 19.07 -30.45 -86.46
C LYS A 10 20.48 -29.96 -86.83
N ASP A 11 21.05 -29.08 -86.00
CA ASP A 11 22.40 -29.30 -85.46
C ASP A 11 22.66 -28.52 -84.16
N THR A 12 23.51 -29.12 -83.34
CA THR A 12 23.64 -28.94 -81.89
C THR A 12 24.82 -28.03 -81.57
N PHE A 13 24.65 -26.86 -80.95
CA PHE A 13 25.74 -26.20 -80.22
C PHE A 13 25.22 -25.28 -79.10
N SER A 14 25.20 -25.83 -77.88
CA SER A 14 25.82 -25.25 -76.68
C SER A 14 25.85 -23.71 -76.55
N LEU A 15 24.81 -23.10 -75.99
CA LEU A 15 24.92 -21.73 -75.46
C LEU A 15 24.65 -21.71 -73.94
N LYS A 16 25.74 -21.39 -73.23
CA LYS A 16 25.88 -21.21 -71.77
C LYS A 16 24.68 -20.48 -71.14
N SER A 17 24.17 -21.03 -70.03
CA SER A 17 23.33 -20.30 -69.08
C SER A 17 24.07 -19.02 -68.64
N PRO A 18 23.49 -17.82 -68.80
CA PRO A 18 24.11 -16.62 -68.27
C PRO A 18 23.96 -16.60 -66.75
N LYS A 19 25.06 -16.87 -66.04
CA LYS A 19 25.19 -16.61 -64.60
C LYS A 19 24.98 -15.11 -64.34
N LYS A 20 23.75 -14.68 -64.09
CA LYS A 20 23.52 -13.38 -63.43
C LYS A 20 24.07 -13.50 -62.01
N SER A 21 25.13 -12.75 -61.74
CA SER A 21 25.91 -12.91 -60.51
C SER A 21 25.05 -12.62 -59.27
N PRO A 22 25.19 -13.39 -58.17
CA PRO A 22 24.48 -13.14 -56.91
C PRO A 22 24.81 -11.76 -56.32
N LEU A 23 25.89 -11.14 -56.80
CA LEU A 23 26.32 -9.78 -56.44
C LEU A 23 25.35 -8.72 -56.95
N VAL A 24 24.89 -8.79 -58.21
CA VAL A 24 23.98 -7.76 -58.75
C VAL A 24 22.63 -7.77 -58.03
N LEU A 25 22.09 -8.97 -57.73
CA LEU A 25 20.86 -9.10 -56.94
C LEU A 25 21.03 -8.55 -55.51
N ARG A 26 22.17 -8.86 -54.86
CA ARG A 26 22.48 -8.32 -53.53
C ARG A 26 22.60 -6.80 -53.54
N MET A 27 23.22 -6.21 -54.57
CA MET A 27 23.32 -4.76 -54.71
C MET A 27 21.95 -4.12 -54.92
N ILE A 28 21.05 -4.72 -55.71
CA ILE A 28 19.69 -4.23 -55.89
C ILE A 28 18.90 -4.27 -54.57
N VAL A 29 19.00 -5.37 -53.81
CA VAL A 29 18.34 -5.50 -52.50
C VAL A 29 18.88 -4.50 -51.49
N LEU A 30 20.19 -4.26 -51.47
CA LEU A 30 20.81 -3.25 -50.60
C LEU A 30 20.33 -1.83 -50.95
N MET A 31 20.23 -1.51 -52.24
CA MET A 31 19.69 -0.22 -52.69
C MET A 31 18.23 -0.05 -52.27
N PHE A 32 17.41 -1.10 -52.41
CA PHE A 32 16.02 -1.06 -51.97
C PHE A 32 15.91 -0.88 -50.45
N ALA A 33 16.73 -1.60 -49.67
CA ALA A 33 16.77 -1.48 -48.21
C ALA A 33 17.20 -0.08 -47.75
N MET A 34 18.19 0.53 -48.43
CA MET A 34 18.62 1.90 -48.17
C MET A 34 17.50 2.91 -48.47
N VAL A 35 16.82 2.80 -49.61
CA VAL A 35 15.71 3.70 -49.98
C VAL A 35 14.53 3.55 -49.01
N CYS A 36 14.15 2.31 -48.67
CA CYS A 36 13.11 2.05 -47.67
C CYS A 36 13.52 2.57 -46.28
N GLY A 37 14.77 2.39 -45.86
CA GLY A 37 15.29 2.90 -44.59
C GLY A 37 15.23 4.42 -44.51
N VAL A 38 15.65 5.12 -45.57
CA VAL A 38 15.57 6.59 -45.67
C VAL A 38 14.10 7.05 -45.67
N TYR A 39 13.21 6.35 -46.37
CA TYR A 39 11.79 6.67 -46.41
C TYR A 39 11.11 6.50 -45.03
N ILE A 40 11.38 5.39 -44.34
CA ILE A 40 10.88 5.15 -42.97
C ILE A 40 11.44 6.20 -42.02
N CYS A 41 12.75 6.51 -42.11
CA CYS A 41 13.38 7.53 -41.28
C CYS A 41 12.78 8.93 -41.54
N SER A 42 12.46 9.26 -42.79
CA SER A 42 11.77 10.50 -43.18
C SER A 42 10.35 10.59 -42.61
N ILE A 43 9.60 9.47 -42.60
CA ILE A 43 8.28 9.41 -41.96
C ILE A 43 8.40 9.54 -40.43
N CYS A 44 9.37 8.87 -39.80
CA CYS A 44 9.62 9.00 -38.36
C CYS A 44 10.01 10.43 -37.97
N LEU A 45 10.85 11.09 -38.77
CA LEU A 45 11.23 12.50 -38.58
C LEU A 45 10.03 13.44 -38.80
N LYS A 46 9.18 13.17 -39.80
CA LYS A 46 7.91 13.90 -39.96
C LYS A 46 6.96 13.69 -38.78
N GLN A 47 6.87 12.47 -38.22
CA GLN A 47 6.06 12.19 -37.03
C GLN A 47 6.57 12.92 -35.80
N ILE A 48 7.90 13.01 -35.62
CA ILE A 48 8.53 13.81 -34.56
C ILE A 48 8.25 15.30 -34.79
N GLY A 49 8.37 15.78 -36.04
CA GLY A 49 8.07 17.15 -36.44
C GLY A 49 6.61 17.56 -36.23
N THR A 50 5.65 16.67 -36.54
CA THR A 50 4.22 16.88 -36.27
C THR A 50 3.88 16.73 -34.80
N ARG A 51 4.62 15.93 -34.02
CA ARG A 51 4.48 15.88 -32.55
C ARG A 51 4.98 17.15 -31.88
N THR A 52 5.96 17.84 -32.47
CA THR A 52 6.42 19.16 -32.00
C THR A 52 5.51 20.32 -32.41
N THR A 53 4.62 20.12 -33.37
CA THR A 53 3.58 21.09 -33.77
C THR A 53 2.19 20.70 -33.27
N ASN A 54 2.09 19.95 -32.17
CA ASN A 54 0.92 20.14 -31.32
C ASN A 54 1.06 21.55 -30.77
N GLU A 55 0.31 22.47 -31.37
CA GLU A 55 -0.16 23.70 -30.73
C GLU A 55 -0.20 23.46 -29.23
N PHE A 56 0.68 24.17 -28.52
CA PHE A 56 0.46 24.48 -27.13
C PHE A 56 -0.87 25.22 -27.10
N LEU A 57 -1.99 24.47 -27.00
CA LEU A 57 -3.19 24.99 -26.40
C LEU A 57 -2.70 25.54 -25.06
N ASN A 58 -2.65 26.87 -24.97
CA ASN A 58 -2.60 27.59 -23.71
C ASN A 58 -3.90 27.22 -22.98
N VAL A 59 -3.97 26.00 -22.48
CA VAL A 59 -4.77 25.69 -21.33
C VAL A 59 -4.12 26.53 -20.26
N GLU A 60 -4.77 27.64 -19.88
CA GLU A 60 -4.49 28.26 -18.59
C GLU A 60 -4.49 27.12 -17.59
N GLU A 61 -3.30 26.75 -17.13
CA GLU A 61 -3.14 25.77 -16.06
C GLU A 61 -4.03 26.33 -14.94
N PRO A 62 -5.11 25.64 -14.53
CA PRO A 62 -5.92 26.15 -13.44
C PRO A 62 -4.95 26.37 -12.29
N GLN A 63 -4.87 27.61 -11.79
CA GLN A 63 -3.96 27.97 -10.70
C GLN A 63 -3.99 26.82 -9.71
N ARG A 64 -2.88 26.09 -9.58
CA ARG A 64 -2.85 24.96 -8.65
C ARG A 64 -3.26 25.57 -7.31
N PRO A 65 -4.36 25.11 -6.70
CA PRO A 65 -4.89 25.76 -5.50
C PRO A 65 -3.87 25.76 -4.36
N CYS A 66 -2.83 24.93 -4.50
CA CYS A 66 -1.76 24.75 -3.55
C CYS A 66 -0.41 24.87 -4.28
N PRO A 67 0.42 25.86 -3.91
CA PRO A 67 1.77 25.95 -4.42
C PRO A 67 2.58 24.73 -3.95
N GLU A 68 3.44 24.19 -4.83
CA GLU A 68 4.38 23.17 -4.41
C GLU A 68 5.29 23.75 -3.33
N PRO A 69 5.41 23.09 -2.16
CA PRO A 69 6.30 23.56 -1.12
C PRO A 69 7.73 23.56 -1.67
N ASN A 70 8.34 24.74 -1.74
CA ASN A 70 9.72 24.93 -2.19
C ASN A 70 10.66 24.53 -1.03
N ILE A 71 10.70 23.22 -0.75
CA ILE A 71 11.37 22.63 0.41
C ILE A 71 12.31 21.58 -0.13
N GLU A 72 13.57 21.69 0.26
CA GLU A 72 14.59 20.75 -0.16
C GLU A 72 14.31 19.35 0.41
N PRO A 73 14.63 18.25 -0.31
CA PRO A 73 14.32 16.89 0.14
C PRO A 73 14.81 16.53 1.56
N TRP A 74 15.92 17.12 1.99
CA TRP A 74 16.48 16.94 3.33
C TRP A 74 15.77 17.77 4.41
N GLU A 75 15.03 18.81 4.04
CA GLU A 75 14.25 19.64 4.95
C GLU A 75 12.86 19.06 5.23
N ILE A 76 12.31 18.23 4.31
CA ILE A 76 10.98 17.61 4.44
C ILE A 76 10.76 16.90 5.80
N PRO A 77 11.73 16.17 6.38
CA PRO A 77 11.58 15.56 7.72
C PRO A 77 11.46 16.57 8.87
N TYR A 78 11.85 17.83 8.64
CA TYR A 78 11.82 18.91 9.63
C TYR A 78 10.63 19.86 9.44
N VAL A 79 9.88 19.72 8.34
CA VAL A 79 8.67 20.51 8.08
C VAL A 79 7.56 20.05 9.00
N HIS A 80 6.99 21.00 9.71
CA HIS A 80 5.86 20.76 10.58
C HIS A 80 4.56 20.93 9.81
N TYR A 81 3.59 20.05 10.05
CA TYR A 81 2.22 20.31 9.61
C TYR A 81 1.79 21.66 10.20
N PRO A 82 1.30 22.59 9.36
CA PRO A 82 0.99 23.94 9.80
C PRO A 82 0.00 23.89 10.96
N LYS A 83 0.21 24.74 11.96
CA LYS A 83 -0.79 24.87 13.04
C LYS A 83 -1.92 25.75 12.50
N PRO A 84 -3.11 25.19 12.25
CA PRO A 84 -4.22 25.97 11.75
C PRO A 84 -4.76 26.91 12.83
N LYS A 85 -5.32 28.04 12.41
CA LYS A 85 -5.98 29.05 13.23
C LYS A 85 -7.48 28.75 13.38
N THR A 86 -8.13 28.38 12.28
CA THR A 86 -9.58 28.14 12.20
C THR A 86 -9.93 26.65 12.24
N TYR A 87 -8.98 25.79 11.86
CA TYR A 87 -9.16 24.34 11.75
C TYR A 87 -10.24 23.91 10.74
N SER A 88 -10.60 24.79 9.81
CA SER A 88 -11.49 24.48 8.68
C SER A 88 -10.77 23.66 7.61
N ARG A 89 -11.50 22.86 6.83
CA ARG A 89 -10.91 22.08 5.73
C ARG A 89 -10.25 22.99 4.70
N ASP A 90 -10.83 24.15 4.43
CA ASP A 90 -10.31 25.13 3.47
C ASP A 90 -8.91 25.64 3.88
N GLU A 91 -8.68 25.89 5.16
CA GLU A 91 -7.37 26.28 5.69
C GLU A 91 -6.30 25.19 5.46
N CYS A 92 -6.72 23.93 5.47
CA CYS A 92 -5.83 22.77 5.36
C CYS A 92 -5.91 22.07 4.00
N ALA A 93 -6.60 22.67 3.01
CA ALA A 93 -6.82 22.06 1.70
C ALA A 93 -5.51 21.67 0.99
N CYS A 94 -4.44 22.43 1.26
CA CYS A 94 -3.12 22.22 0.68
C CYS A 94 -2.26 21.17 1.37
N ASN A 95 -2.75 20.56 2.44
CA ASN A 95 -2.09 19.44 3.06
C ASN A 95 -2.90 18.16 2.79
N PRO A 96 -2.38 17.23 1.96
CA PRO A 96 -3.09 15.99 1.67
C PRO A 96 -3.18 15.14 2.93
N VAL A 97 -4.33 14.49 3.12
CA VAL A 97 -4.54 13.57 4.23
C VAL A 97 -3.94 12.22 3.87
N ARG A 98 -3.08 11.70 4.75
CA ARG A 98 -2.45 10.38 4.57
C ARG A 98 -3.31 9.28 5.20
N TYR A 99 -3.47 8.16 4.49
CA TYR A 99 -4.27 7.04 4.96
C TYR A 99 -3.40 5.94 5.56
N PHE A 100 -3.86 5.36 6.67
CA PHE A 100 -3.24 4.15 7.22
C PHE A 100 -4.22 3.11 7.71
N ALA A 101 -3.70 1.88 7.87
CA ALA A 101 -4.32 0.84 8.67
C ALA A 101 -3.27 0.15 9.55
N ILE A 102 -3.55 0.06 10.86
CA ILE A 102 -2.73 -0.72 11.80
C ILE A 102 -3.19 -2.18 11.71
N LEU A 103 -2.43 -3.01 11.01
CA LEU A 103 -2.73 -4.43 10.82
C LEU A 103 -2.06 -5.23 11.94
N SER A 104 -2.87 -5.91 12.77
CA SER A 104 -2.35 -6.52 13.99
C SER A 104 -3.11 -7.77 14.42
N MET A 105 -2.67 -8.38 15.51
CA MET A 105 -3.35 -9.50 16.15
C MET A 105 -3.77 -9.08 17.57
N GLN A 106 -4.73 -9.80 18.16
CA GLN A 106 -5.10 -9.56 19.54
C GLN A 106 -3.89 -9.68 20.47
N ARG A 107 -3.78 -8.75 21.41
CA ARG A 107 -2.71 -8.70 22.43
C ARG A 107 -1.28 -8.45 21.89
N SER A 108 -1.17 -7.85 20.71
CA SER A 108 0.12 -7.42 20.12
C SER A 108 0.51 -5.97 20.47
N GLY A 109 -0.24 -5.29 21.34
CA GLY A 109 0.06 -3.92 21.75
C GLY A 109 -0.51 -2.81 20.85
N SER A 110 -1.34 -3.18 19.87
CA SER A 110 -1.96 -2.24 18.93
C SER A 110 -2.89 -1.22 19.58
N GLY A 111 -3.58 -1.55 20.67
CA GLY A 111 -4.38 -0.56 21.42
C GLY A 111 -3.53 0.55 22.04
N TRP A 112 -2.40 0.20 22.68
CA TRP A 112 -1.48 1.20 23.23
C TRP A 112 -0.84 2.06 22.14
N PHE A 113 -0.44 1.43 21.03
CA PHE A 113 0.14 2.14 19.89
C PHE A 113 -0.87 3.10 19.23
N GLU A 114 -2.12 2.68 19.11
CA GLU A 114 -3.22 3.53 18.65
C GLU A 114 -3.45 4.73 19.58
N THR A 115 -3.51 4.53 20.90
CA THR A 115 -3.59 5.63 21.88
C THR A 115 -2.43 6.61 21.73
N LEU A 116 -1.23 6.09 21.47
CA LEU A 116 -0.05 6.92 21.24
C LEU A 116 -0.20 7.78 19.97
N LEU A 117 -0.69 7.22 18.86
CA LEU A 117 -0.97 7.97 17.63
C LEU A 117 -2.07 9.02 17.85
N ASN A 118 -3.15 8.66 18.55
CA ASN A 118 -4.27 9.55 18.85
C ASN A 118 -3.90 10.70 19.79
N ASN A 119 -2.76 10.67 20.47
CA ASN A 119 -2.24 11.81 21.23
C ASN A 119 -1.73 12.94 20.29
N HIS A 120 -1.35 12.62 19.06
CA HIS A 120 -0.83 13.62 18.11
C HIS A 120 -1.96 14.51 17.56
N THR A 121 -1.83 15.84 17.61
CA THR A 121 -2.93 16.78 17.27
C THR A 121 -3.56 16.58 15.89
N ASN A 122 -2.82 16.08 14.90
CA ASN A 122 -3.28 15.99 13.52
C ASN A 122 -3.40 14.54 13.00
N ILE A 123 -3.39 13.54 13.89
CA ILE A 123 -3.56 12.13 13.51
C ILE A 123 -4.81 11.58 14.18
N SER A 124 -5.66 10.91 13.41
CA SER A 124 -6.85 10.24 13.91
C SER A 124 -6.82 8.76 13.55
N SER A 125 -6.95 7.90 14.55
CA SER A 125 -7.18 6.47 14.39
C SER A 125 -8.53 6.11 15.01
N ASN A 126 -9.44 5.59 14.19
CA ASN A 126 -10.83 5.32 14.56
C ASN A 126 -11.03 3.96 15.27
N GLY A 127 -9.96 3.35 15.78
CA GLY A 127 -10.05 2.06 16.47
C GLY A 127 -10.47 0.89 15.61
N GLU A 128 -11.04 -0.12 16.27
CA GLU A 128 -11.28 -1.45 15.72
C GLU A 128 -12.66 -1.55 15.04
N ILE A 129 -12.85 -0.77 13.97
CA ILE A 129 -14.15 -0.62 13.30
C ILE A 129 -14.71 -1.95 12.78
N PHE A 130 -13.85 -2.84 12.29
CA PHE A 130 -14.20 -4.16 11.74
C PHE A 130 -14.40 -5.26 12.79
N SER A 131 -14.36 -4.93 14.08
CA SER A 131 -14.85 -5.85 15.13
C SER A 131 -16.34 -6.16 14.96
N VAL A 132 -17.11 -5.21 14.43
CA VAL A 132 -18.55 -5.35 14.12
C VAL A 132 -18.75 -6.20 12.87
N LYS A 133 -19.43 -7.34 13.01
CA LYS A 133 -19.61 -8.32 11.93
C LYS A 133 -20.27 -7.76 10.67
N VAL A 134 -21.29 -6.90 10.81
CA VAL A 134 -22.06 -6.34 9.69
C VAL A 134 -21.15 -5.58 8.71
N ARG A 135 -20.18 -4.81 9.23
CA ARG A 135 -19.23 -4.00 8.46
C ARG A 135 -18.22 -4.83 7.65
N ARG A 136 -18.12 -6.13 7.95
CA ARG A 136 -17.23 -7.08 7.26
C ARG A 136 -17.98 -8.31 6.76
N SER A 137 -19.27 -8.15 6.47
CA SER A 137 -20.12 -9.23 5.97
C SER A 137 -19.75 -9.65 4.54
N ASN A 138 -19.28 -8.70 3.73
CA ASN A 138 -18.76 -8.89 2.38
C ASN A 138 -17.78 -7.76 2.03
N ILE A 139 -17.12 -7.87 0.87
CA ILE A 139 -16.15 -6.86 0.41
C ILE A 139 -16.77 -5.48 0.14
N SER A 140 -18.01 -5.40 -0.37
CA SER A 140 -18.68 -4.12 -0.62
C SER A 140 -18.86 -3.32 0.68
N SER A 141 -19.31 -3.97 1.76
CA SER A 141 -19.46 -3.34 3.07
C SER A 141 -18.12 -2.91 3.68
N ILE A 142 -17.05 -3.67 3.41
CA ILE A 142 -15.70 -3.29 3.82
C ILE A 142 -15.27 -2.02 3.12
N VAL A 143 -15.39 -1.97 1.78
CA VAL A 143 -15.00 -0.81 0.96
C VAL A 143 -15.81 0.42 1.34
N GLU A 144 -17.14 0.31 1.47
CA GLU A 144 -18.02 1.41 1.91
C GLU A 144 -17.60 1.96 3.28
N THR A 145 -17.25 1.07 4.21
CA THR A 145 -16.76 1.48 5.54
C THR A 145 -15.41 2.18 5.44
N LEU A 146 -14.48 1.68 4.62
CA LEU A 146 -13.17 2.30 4.40
C LEU A 146 -13.31 3.68 3.76
N ASP A 147 -14.18 3.82 2.75
CA ASP A 147 -14.45 5.10 2.09
C ASP A 147 -15.03 6.11 3.08
N THR A 148 -15.99 5.71 3.90
CA THR A 148 -16.54 6.59 4.96
C THR A 148 -15.46 7.08 5.92
N ILE A 149 -14.50 6.22 6.30
CA ILE A 149 -13.39 6.60 7.19
C ILE A 149 -12.41 7.54 6.48
N TYR A 150 -11.99 7.19 5.26
CA TYR A 150 -10.94 7.90 4.53
C TYR A 150 -11.42 9.20 3.89
N ASN A 151 -12.73 9.35 3.69
CA ASN A 151 -13.37 10.61 3.30
C ASN A 151 -13.64 11.53 4.51
N LEU A 152 -13.28 11.11 5.73
CA LEU A 152 -13.49 11.84 7.00
C LEU A 152 -14.96 11.99 7.41
N ASP A 153 -15.87 11.23 6.81
CA ASP A 153 -17.29 11.21 7.16
C ASP A 153 -17.57 10.40 8.45
N TRP A 154 -16.55 9.70 8.96
CA TRP A 154 -16.67 8.90 10.18
C TRP A 154 -16.52 9.76 11.43
N LEU A 155 -17.65 9.99 12.12
CA LEU A 155 -17.69 10.70 13.40
C LEU A 155 -17.48 9.74 14.58
N SER A 156 -16.40 9.95 15.33
CA SER A 156 -16.05 9.19 16.52
C SER A 156 -15.38 10.10 17.56
N SER A 157 -15.18 9.58 18.77
CA SER A 157 -14.40 10.30 19.81
C SER A 157 -12.94 10.53 19.42
N ALA A 158 -12.43 9.81 18.42
CA ALA A 158 -11.09 10.00 17.88
C ALA A 158 -11.07 10.96 16.68
N SER A 159 -12.23 11.29 16.12
CA SER A 159 -12.34 12.26 15.04
C SER A 159 -11.88 13.61 15.55
N LYS A 160 -10.94 14.20 14.82
CA LYS A 160 -10.39 15.52 15.13
C LYS A 160 -11.05 16.54 14.22
N ASN A 161 -10.62 17.78 14.34
CA ASN A 161 -11.01 18.82 13.42
C ASN A 161 -10.63 18.50 11.96
N GLU A 162 -11.10 19.35 11.05
CA GLU A 162 -11.02 19.16 9.60
C GLU A 162 -9.58 19.29 9.03
N CYS A 163 -8.63 19.71 9.88
CA CYS A 163 -7.20 19.81 9.60
C CYS A 163 -6.41 18.54 9.97
N THR A 164 -7.05 17.37 9.82
CA THR A 164 -6.39 16.08 10.04
C THR A 164 -5.34 15.81 8.94
N ALA A 165 -4.13 15.48 9.36
CA ALA A 165 -3.01 15.20 8.48
C ALA A 165 -2.93 13.71 8.10
N ALA A 166 -3.36 12.83 9.01
CA ALA A 166 -3.46 11.39 8.73
C ALA A 166 -4.67 10.78 9.43
N VAL A 167 -5.39 9.93 8.70
CA VAL A 167 -6.55 9.21 9.20
C VAL A 167 -6.42 7.72 8.93
N GLY A 168 -6.87 6.91 9.88
CA GLY A 168 -6.80 5.48 9.74
C GLY A 168 -7.62 4.73 10.78
N LEU A 169 -7.34 3.45 10.87
CA LEU A 169 -8.03 2.53 11.76
C LEU A 169 -7.08 1.43 12.24
N LYS A 170 -7.53 0.71 13.27
CA LYS A 170 -6.92 -0.54 13.72
C LYS A 170 -7.72 -1.70 13.16
N TRP A 171 -7.03 -2.69 12.59
CA TRP A 171 -7.67 -3.84 11.97
C TRP A 171 -6.96 -5.12 12.40
N MET A 172 -7.70 -6.02 13.05
CA MET A 172 -7.15 -7.30 13.42
C MET A 172 -7.18 -8.28 12.25
N LEU A 173 -6.13 -9.09 12.06
CA LEU A 173 -6.00 -10.02 10.92
C LEU A 173 -7.19 -10.99 10.80
N ASN A 174 -7.81 -11.36 11.91
CA ASN A 174 -8.97 -12.26 11.96
C ASN A 174 -10.33 -11.57 11.70
N GLN A 175 -10.33 -10.30 11.31
CA GLN A 175 -11.55 -9.50 11.09
C GLN A 175 -11.85 -9.27 9.61
N GLY A 176 -11.80 -10.33 8.80
CA GLY A 176 -12.11 -10.25 7.36
C GLY A 176 -10.94 -9.78 6.49
N LEU A 177 -9.90 -9.20 7.07
CA LEU A 177 -8.72 -8.71 6.34
C LEU A 177 -8.06 -9.81 5.48
N LEU A 178 -7.78 -10.98 6.08
CA LEU A 178 -7.15 -12.09 5.34
C LEU A 178 -8.13 -12.85 4.43
N GLN A 179 -9.43 -12.63 4.60
CA GLN A 179 -10.47 -13.31 3.81
C GLN A 179 -10.70 -12.60 2.47
N HIS A 180 -10.60 -11.27 2.45
CA HIS A 180 -10.77 -10.41 1.26
C HIS A 180 -9.47 -9.71 0.89
N HIS A 181 -8.34 -10.41 1.01
CA HIS A 181 -7.03 -9.78 0.95
C HIS A 181 -6.72 -9.20 -0.44
N GLU A 182 -7.20 -9.82 -1.52
CA GLU A 182 -6.92 -9.37 -2.90
C GLU A 182 -7.52 -7.99 -3.15
N GLU A 183 -8.80 -7.85 -2.80
CA GLU A 183 -9.55 -6.61 -3.00
C GLU A 183 -9.08 -5.51 -2.05
N ILE A 184 -8.71 -5.86 -0.81
CA ILE A 184 -8.18 -4.90 0.16
C ILE A 184 -6.79 -4.41 -0.25
N VAL A 185 -5.92 -5.30 -0.75
CA VAL A 185 -4.59 -4.92 -1.26
C VAL A 185 -4.73 -3.97 -2.45
N GLU A 186 -5.66 -4.25 -3.35
CA GLU A 186 -5.94 -3.38 -4.49
C GLU A 186 -6.50 -2.01 -4.03
N TYR A 187 -7.41 -2.00 -3.07
CA TYR A 187 -7.91 -0.77 -2.46
C TYR A 187 -6.76 0.05 -1.83
N PHE A 188 -5.88 -0.60 -1.06
CA PHE A 188 -4.75 0.06 -0.41
C PHE A 188 -3.80 0.69 -1.43
N ARG A 189 -3.51 -0.02 -2.52
CA ARG A 189 -2.65 0.46 -3.60
C ARG A 189 -3.26 1.65 -4.33
N THR A 190 -4.54 1.55 -4.69
CA THR A 190 -5.24 2.58 -5.46
C THR A 190 -5.53 3.83 -4.64
N ARG A 191 -5.81 3.69 -3.35
CA ARG A 191 -6.08 4.81 -2.43
C ARG A 191 -4.84 5.31 -1.69
N GLY A 192 -3.67 4.68 -1.89
CA GLY A 192 -2.42 5.08 -1.25
C GLY A 192 -2.39 4.87 0.27
N VAL A 193 -3.05 3.81 0.77
CA VAL A 193 -3.10 3.48 2.20
C VAL A 193 -1.78 2.82 2.63
N SER A 194 -1.15 3.37 3.67
CA SER A 194 0.03 2.78 4.30
C SER A 194 -0.35 1.75 5.36
N ALA A 195 0.09 0.50 5.21
CA ALA A 195 -0.13 -0.54 6.21
C ALA A 195 0.96 -0.52 7.30
N ILE A 196 0.55 -0.55 8.57
CA ILE A 196 1.45 -0.63 9.72
C ILE A 196 1.23 -1.99 10.37
N PHE A 197 2.11 -2.94 10.08
CA PHE A 197 2.08 -4.24 10.75
C PHE A 197 2.64 -4.10 12.17
N LEU A 198 1.82 -4.44 13.16
CA LEU A 198 2.26 -4.44 14.56
C LEU A 198 2.07 -5.81 15.19
N PHE A 199 3.18 -6.51 15.38
CA PHE A 199 3.22 -7.86 15.93
C PHE A 199 3.95 -7.93 17.26
N ARG A 200 3.90 -9.09 17.91
CA ARG A 200 4.61 -9.36 19.16
C ARG A 200 5.48 -10.58 18.97
N ARG A 201 6.79 -10.43 19.10
CA ARG A 201 7.77 -11.51 18.86
C ARG A 201 7.57 -12.65 19.85
N ASN A 202 7.29 -12.32 21.11
CA ASN A 202 7.07 -13.34 22.13
C ASN A 202 5.62 -13.88 22.06
N LEU A 203 5.42 -14.90 21.22
CA LEU A 203 4.13 -15.53 20.96
C LEU A 203 3.55 -16.23 22.20
N LEU A 204 4.40 -16.83 23.06
CA LEU A 204 3.96 -17.45 24.32
C LEU A 204 3.40 -16.40 25.29
N ARG A 205 4.11 -15.28 25.49
CA ARG A 205 3.60 -14.17 26.31
C ARG A 205 2.35 -13.55 25.71
N ARG A 206 2.22 -13.50 24.39
CA ARG A 206 0.98 -13.07 23.74
C ARG A 206 -0.17 -14.04 24.08
N MET A 207 0.04 -15.36 23.96
CA MET A 207 -0.95 -16.39 24.31
C MET A 207 -1.39 -16.27 25.76
N ILE A 208 -0.45 -16.16 26.71
CA ILE A 208 -0.75 -15.92 28.13
C ILE A 208 -1.63 -14.67 28.30
N SER A 209 -1.32 -13.60 27.57
CA SER A 209 -2.10 -12.38 27.62
C SER A 209 -3.50 -12.51 27.02
N VAL A 210 -3.69 -13.36 26.00
CA VAL A 210 -5.02 -13.70 25.45
C VAL A 210 -5.83 -14.48 26.48
N LEU A 211 -5.21 -15.47 27.12
CA LEU A 211 -5.86 -16.28 28.16
C LEU A 211 -6.29 -15.44 29.36
N ALA A 212 -5.42 -14.52 29.82
CA ALA A 212 -5.75 -13.60 30.90
C ALA A 212 -6.93 -12.67 30.54
N ASN A 213 -6.96 -12.17 29.30
CA ASN A 213 -8.08 -11.35 28.83
C ASN A 213 -9.39 -12.15 28.75
N SER A 214 -9.34 -13.40 28.27
CA SER A 214 -10.52 -14.26 28.23
C SER A 214 -11.02 -14.56 29.64
N TYR A 215 -10.11 -14.83 30.58
CA TYR A 215 -10.47 -15.08 31.97
C TYR A 215 -11.14 -13.85 32.60
N ASP A 216 -10.59 -12.64 32.41
CA ASP A 216 -11.23 -11.41 32.90
C ASP A 216 -12.61 -11.17 32.27
N ARG A 217 -12.84 -11.57 31.02
CA ARG A 217 -14.16 -11.44 30.40
C ARG A 217 -15.23 -12.22 31.16
N ASP A 218 -14.86 -13.40 31.62
CA ASP A 218 -15.79 -14.34 32.23
C ASP A 218 -15.88 -14.11 33.75
N ALA A 219 -14.74 -13.91 34.43
CA ALA A 219 -14.64 -13.67 35.87
C ALA A 219 -14.87 -12.21 36.29
N LYS A 220 -14.71 -11.25 35.37
CA LYS A 220 -14.90 -9.81 35.57
C LYS A 220 -14.17 -9.26 36.81
N LEU A 221 -12.87 -9.54 36.89
CA LEU A 221 -12.05 -9.24 38.06
C LEU A 221 -11.95 -7.73 38.34
N LEU A 222 -12.14 -6.91 37.31
CA LEU A 222 -12.01 -5.46 37.39
C LEU A 222 -13.37 -4.80 37.63
N ASN A 223 -13.76 -4.66 38.90
CA ASN A 223 -15.03 -4.02 39.32
C ASN A 223 -16.28 -4.60 38.65
N GLY A 224 -16.32 -5.93 38.44
CA GLY A 224 -17.47 -6.60 37.84
C GLY A 224 -17.71 -6.27 36.36
N THR A 225 -16.75 -5.60 35.70
CA THR A 225 -16.83 -5.22 34.29
C THR A 225 -15.61 -5.75 33.55
N HIS A 226 -15.80 -6.39 32.40
CA HIS A 226 -14.68 -6.82 31.58
C HIS A 226 -13.94 -5.59 31.02
N LYS A 227 -12.62 -5.55 31.15
CA LYS A 227 -11.79 -4.57 30.43
C LYS A 227 -10.77 -5.27 29.55
N SER A 228 -10.85 -5.00 28.25
CA SER A 228 -9.92 -5.55 27.25
C SER A 228 -8.47 -5.07 27.45
N HIS A 229 -8.25 -4.03 28.25
CA HIS A 229 -6.94 -3.54 28.66
C HIS A 229 -7.05 -2.83 30.01
N VAL A 230 -5.94 -2.83 30.76
CA VAL A 230 -5.84 -2.19 32.06
C VAL A 230 -5.45 -0.73 31.91
N HIS A 231 -5.99 0.13 32.77
CA HIS A 231 -5.75 1.57 32.77
C HIS A 231 -4.96 2.04 34.00
N SER A 232 -4.68 1.14 34.96
CA SER A 232 -3.85 1.45 36.11
C SER A 232 -2.85 0.33 36.44
N PRO A 233 -1.74 0.64 37.12
CA PRO A 233 -0.82 -0.38 37.64
C PRO A 233 -1.51 -1.40 38.55
N HIS A 234 -2.50 -0.96 39.34
CA HIS A 234 -3.25 -1.83 40.24
C HIS A 234 -4.11 -2.85 39.47
N GLU A 235 -4.84 -2.41 38.44
CA GLU A 235 -5.59 -3.32 37.56
C GLU A 235 -4.65 -4.31 36.85
N ALA A 236 -3.46 -3.85 36.45
CA ALA A 236 -2.43 -4.70 35.85
C ALA A 236 -1.95 -5.78 36.82
N GLU A 237 -1.76 -5.44 38.10
CA GLU A 237 -1.36 -6.38 39.14
C GLU A 237 -2.42 -7.45 39.38
N ILE A 238 -3.71 -7.07 39.42
CA ILE A 238 -4.83 -8.01 39.57
C ILE A 238 -4.81 -9.04 38.45
N LEU A 239 -4.70 -8.61 37.18
CA LEU A 239 -4.64 -9.55 36.05
C LEU A 239 -3.34 -10.37 36.02
N ALA A 240 -2.23 -9.82 36.52
CA ALA A 240 -0.95 -10.54 36.58
C ALA A 240 -0.96 -11.71 37.58
N ARG A 241 -1.88 -11.72 38.55
CA ARG A 241 -2.06 -12.84 39.49
C ARG A 241 -2.63 -14.08 38.81
N TYR A 242 -3.33 -13.92 37.68
CA TYR A 242 -3.84 -15.06 36.92
C TYR A 242 -2.71 -15.83 36.24
N LYS A 243 -2.61 -17.13 36.56
CA LYS A 243 -1.65 -18.07 35.98
C LYS A 243 -2.40 -19.08 35.12
N PRO A 244 -2.46 -18.91 33.79
CA PRO A 244 -3.19 -19.84 32.93
C PRO A 244 -2.53 -21.22 32.91
N LEU A 245 -3.35 -22.26 32.92
CA LEU A 245 -2.92 -23.61 32.57
C LEU A 245 -2.79 -23.70 31.06
N ILE A 246 -1.62 -24.11 30.58
CA ILE A 246 -1.31 -24.22 29.15
C ILE A 246 -1.15 -25.70 28.81
N ASN A 247 -1.86 -26.16 27.79
CA ASN A 247 -1.69 -27.51 27.26
C ASN A 247 -0.36 -27.60 26.48
N ALA A 248 0.65 -28.20 27.08
CA ALA A 248 1.98 -28.34 26.48
C ALA A 248 1.97 -29.16 25.18
N THR A 249 1.05 -30.12 25.03
CA THR A 249 0.92 -30.95 23.83
C THR A 249 0.49 -30.14 22.61
N LEU A 250 -0.38 -29.14 22.79
CA LEU A 250 -0.88 -28.29 21.70
C LEU A 250 -0.04 -27.02 21.50
N LEU A 251 0.77 -26.63 22.50
CA LEU A 251 1.45 -25.35 22.55
C LEU A 251 2.25 -25.05 21.27
N ILE A 252 3.12 -25.95 20.83
CA ILE A 252 3.98 -25.71 19.66
C ILE A 252 3.15 -25.52 18.39
N ARG A 253 2.10 -26.33 18.22
CA ARG A 253 1.18 -26.21 17.07
C ARG A 253 0.47 -24.86 17.08
N ASP A 254 -0.06 -24.45 18.22
CA ASP A 254 -0.82 -23.21 18.35
C ASP A 254 0.09 -21.98 18.15
N LEU A 255 1.35 -22.02 18.61
CA LEU A 255 2.32 -20.95 18.34
C LEU A 255 2.69 -20.88 16.85
N LYS A 256 2.94 -22.02 16.20
CA LYS A 256 3.22 -22.11 14.76
C LYS A 256 2.08 -21.57 13.91
N GLN A 257 0.83 -21.92 14.22
CA GLN A 257 -0.33 -21.42 13.50
C GLN A 257 -0.39 -19.89 13.49
N VAL A 258 0.01 -19.25 14.60
CA VAL A 258 0.02 -17.80 14.65
C VAL A 258 1.18 -17.20 13.85
N GLU A 259 2.36 -17.82 13.91
CA GLU A 259 3.49 -17.43 13.06
C GLU A 259 3.13 -17.54 11.57
N GLU A 260 2.50 -18.63 11.15
CA GLU A 260 2.00 -18.84 9.80
C GLU A 260 1.00 -17.75 9.39
N THR A 261 0.06 -17.41 10.28
CA THR A 261 -0.91 -16.33 10.02
C THR A 261 -0.23 -14.98 9.83
N GLN A 262 0.82 -14.69 10.61
CA GLN A 262 1.62 -13.48 10.48
C GLN A 262 2.35 -13.45 9.13
N THR A 263 3.05 -14.53 8.79
CA THR A 263 3.78 -14.66 7.52
C THR A 263 2.84 -14.53 6.32
N LYS A 264 1.66 -15.17 6.40
CA LYS A 264 0.62 -15.09 5.36
C LYS A 264 0.12 -13.66 5.16
N ALA A 265 -0.10 -12.91 6.24
CA ALA A 265 -0.51 -11.52 6.15
C ALA A 265 0.55 -10.64 5.46
N LEU A 266 1.82 -10.83 5.83
CA LEU A 266 2.93 -10.10 5.20
C LEU A 266 3.07 -10.43 3.72
N GLU A 267 2.92 -11.71 3.37
CA GLU A 267 3.00 -12.16 1.97
C GLU A 267 1.87 -11.57 1.12
N TYR A 268 0.63 -11.58 1.63
CA TYR A 268 -0.52 -11.00 0.92
C TYR A 268 -0.37 -9.51 0.67
N PHE A 269 0.19 -8.78 1.63
CA PHE A 269 0.31 -7.32 1.56
C PHE A 269 1.69 -6.84 1.09
N LYS A 270 2.55 -7.74 0.58
CA LYS A 270 3.93 -7.41 0.18
C LYS A 270 4.03 -6.30 -0.87
N SER A 271 3.00 -6.18 -1.72
CA SER A 271 2.91 -5.17 -2.78
C SER A 271 2.34 -3.83 -2.32
N THR A 272 1.84 -3.75 -1.09
CA THR A 272 1.35 -2.50 -0.49
C THR A 272 2.50 -1.72 0.13
N ARG A 273 2.33 -0.40 0.28
CA ARG A 273 3.24 0.41 1.08
C ARG A 273 3.07 0.02 2.55
N HIS A 274 4.07 -0.59 3.15
CA HIS A 274 3.96 -1.07 4.52
C HIS A 274 5.25 -0.96 5.32
N ILE A 275 5.09 -0.95 6.64
CA ILE A 275 6.18 -1.11 7.60
C ILE A 275 5.84 -2.24 8.59
N ILE A 276 6.88 -2.81 9.21
CA ILE A 276 6.72 -3.88 10.20
C ILE A 276 7.34 -3.43 11.52
N LEU A 277 6.53 -3.41 12.55
CA LEU A 277 6.91 -3.09 13.92
C LEU A 277 6.64 -4.27 14.84
N TYR A 278 7.49 -4.38 15.85
CA TYR A 278 7.32 -5.35 16.92
C TYR A 278 7.16 -4.66 18.26
N TYR A 279 6.22 -5.13 19.06
CA TYR A 279 5.91 -4.62 20.40
C TYR A 279 7.15 -4.47 21.27
N GLU A 280 8.02 -5.48 21.28
CA GLU A 280 9.25 -5.48 22.07
C GLU A 280 10.22 -4.37 21.66
N ASP A 281 10.29 -4.05 20.37
CA ASP A 281 11.19 -3.04 19.82
C ASP A 281 10.68 -1.64 20.18
N ILE A 282 9.35 -1.45 20.16
CA ILE A 282 8.73 -0.19 20.60
C ILE A 282 8.91 0.02 22.10
N LEU A 283 8.86 -1.03 22.94
CA LEU A 283 9.05 -0.88 24.38
C LEU A 283 10.50 -0.62 24.79
N LYS A 284 11.46 -1.31 24.17
CA LYS A 284 12.87 -1.23 24.57
C LYS A 284 13.51 0.07 24.13
N ASN A 285 13.18 0.54 22.92
CA ASN A 285 13.87 1.68 22.34
C ASN A 285 13.17 2.98 22.78
N SER A 286 13.76 3.65 23.79
CA SER A 286 13.33 4.99 24.22
C SER A 286 13.33 5.98 23.06
N SER A 287 14.28 5.88 22.13
CA SER A 287 14.33 6.68 20.92
C SER A 287 13.17 6.38 19.98
N VAL A 288 12.76 5.12 19.78
CA VAL A 288 11.54 4.79 18.99
C VAL A 288 10.29 5.37 19.66
N ARG A 289 10.15 5.25 20.97
CA ARG A 289 9.04 5.90 21.70
C ARG A 289 9.09 7.41 21.58
N GLN A 290 10.29 8.00 21.68
CA GLN A 290 10.47 9.43 21.56
C GLN A 290 10.26 9.89 20.12
N THR A 291 10.57 9.09 19.11
CA THR A 291 10.33 9.31 17.67
C THR A 291 8.86 9.21 17.33
N ILE A 292 8.12 8.27 17.92
CA ILE A 292 6.66 8.18 17.77
C ILE A 292 5.99 9.30 18.60
N LYS A 293 6.50 9.68 19.77
CA LYS A 293 5.98 10.84 20.54
C LYS A 293 6.32 12.18 19.91
N ASN A 294 7.51 12.31 19.33
CA ASN A 294 7.98 13.53 18.69
C ASN A 294 7.38 13.60 17.30
N ARG A 295 6.53 14.61 17.14
CA ARG A 295 5.76 15.06 15.98
C ARG A 295 6.47 15.07 14.60
N LYS A 296 7.78 14.81 14.54
CA LYS A 296 8.66 14.94 13.35
C LYS A 296 8.75 13.67 12.50
N LEU A 297 8.63 12.48 13.09
CA LEU A 297 8.90 11.22 12.38
C LEU A 297 7.69 10.34 12.14
N ILE A 298 6.53 10.59 12.76
CA ILE A 298 5.36 9.77 12.45
C ILE A 298 4.98 9.92 10.98
N PHE A 299 4.93 11.15 10.45
CA PHE A 299 4.62 11.36 9.04
C PHE A 299 5.66 10.75 8.11
N HIS A 300 6.95 11.02 8.31
CA HIS A 300 7.96 10.49 7.38
C HIS A 300 8.28 8.99 7.54
N ALA A 301 8.15 8.44 8.76
CA ALA A 301 8.44 7.02 9.02
C ALA A 301 7.24 6.10 8.79
N PHE A 302 6.01 6.62 8.76
CA PHE A 302 4.78 5.83 8.61
C PHE A 302 3.91 6.23 7.41
N PHE A 303 4.03 7.44 6.87
CA PHE A 303 3.06 8.05 5.96
C PHE A 303 3.63 8.71 4.70
#